data_AF-A0A1X0QM55-F1
#
_entry.id   AF-A0A1X0QM55-F1
#
_cell.length_a   1.000
_cell.length_b   1.000
_cell.length_c   1.000
_cell.angle_alpha   90.00
_cell.angle_beta   90.00
_cell.angle_gamma   90.00
#
_symmetry.space_group_name_H-M   'P 1'
#
loop_
_entity.id
_entity.type
_entity.pdbx_description
1 polymer ?
#
loop_
_entity_poly.entity_id
_entity_poly.type
_entity_poly.pdbx_seq_one_letter_code
_entity_poly.pdbx_strand_id
1 'polypeptide(L)' 'MPKALPLRIQNDIKSAIAAGRESLDIAQELGITYATVNKYANKFFPNREKSKGGRPAVITARTKNYIK' A
#
# COMPACT_ATOMS: atom_id res chain seq x y z
N MET A 1 -3.86 2.92 22.14
CA MET A 1 -4.17 2.74 20.70
C MET A 1 -3.54 3.88 19.91
N PRO A 2 -2.94 3.66 18.72
CA PRO A 2 -2.49 4.77 17.90
C PRO A 2 -3.69 5.63 17.52
N LYS A 3 -3.56 6.95 17.70
CA LYS A 3 -4.63 7.92 17.44
C LYS A 3 -4.92 7.91 15.94
N ALA A 4 -6.19 7.77 15.56
CA ALA A 4 -6.59 7.84 14.16
C ALA A 4 -6.29 9.25 13.60
N LEU A 5 -5.94 9.33 12.31
CA LEU A 5 -5.76 10.62 11.65
C LEU A 5 -7.07 11.43 11.69
N PRO A 6 -7.00 12.77 11.72
CA PRO A 6 -8.17 13.63 11.54
C PRO A 6 -8.96 13.25 10.29
N LEU A 7 -10.29 13.35 10.36
CA LEU A 7 -11.18 12.94 9.26
C LEU A 7 -10.89 13.71 7.96
N ARG A 8 -10.49 14.99 8.07
CA ARG A 8 -10.09 15.81 6.93
C ARG A 8 -8.93 15.18 6.15
N ILE A 9 -7.85 14.83 6.86
CA ILE A 9 -6.67 14.18 6.27
C ILE A 9 -7.03 12.82 5.66
N GLN A 10 -7.95 12.08 6.29
CA GLN A 10 -8.42 10.81 5.72
C GLN A 10 -9.14 11.00 4.38
N ASN A 11 -9.96 12.05 4.25
CA ASN A 11 -10.65 12.39 3.00
C ASN A 11 -9.66 12.89 1.93
N ASP A 12 -8.65 13.66 2.33
CA ASP A 12 -7.58 14.12 1.43
C ASP A 12 -6.80 12.92 0.86
N ILE A 13 -6.42 11.95 1.71
CA ILE A 13 -5.79 10.69 1.27
C ILE A 13 -6.71 9.91 0.31
N LYS A 14 -7.99 9.79 0.66
CA LYS A 14 -8.97 9.03 -0.13
C LYS A 14 -9.13 9.64 -1.52
N SER A 15 -9.30 10.95 -1.61
CA SER A 15 -9.48 11.67 -2.88
C SER A 15 -8.20 11.64 -3.74
N ALA A 16 -7.02 11.81 -3.14
CA ALA A 16 -5.76 11.74 -3.86
C ALA A 16 -5.48 10.35 -4.46
N ILE A 17 -5.79 9.28 -3.72
CA ILE A 17 -5.66 7.91 -4.23
C ILE A 17 -6.70 7.63 -5.32
N ALA A 18 -7.93 8.12 -5.17
CA ALA A 18 -8.96 8.00 -6.20
C ALA A 18 -8.57 8.72 -7.50
N ALA A 19 -7.78 9.79 -7.41
CA ALA A 19 -7.20 10.49 -8.55
C ALA A 19 -5.97 9.78 -9.17
N GLY A 20 -5.57 8.62 -8.64
CA GLY A 20 -4.46 7.83 -9.17
C GLY A 20 -3.06 8.32 -8.74
N ARG A 21 -2.96 9.21 -7.75
CA ARG A 21 -1.66 9.68 -7.24
C ARG A 21 -0.93 8.60 -6.46
N GLU A 22 0.40 8.62 -6.50
CA GLU A 22 1.21 7.68 -5.75
C GLU A 22 1.16 7.94 -4.24
N SER A 23 1.18 6.87 -3.46
CA SER A 23 1.10 6.95 -2.00
C SER A 23 2.33 7.61 -1.36
N LEU A 24 3.45 7.68 -2.09
CA LEU A 24 4.69 8.33 -1.63
C LEU A 24 4.61 9.85 -1.78
N ASP A 25 4.06 10.33 -2.90
CA ASP A 25 3.85 11.76 -3.14
C ASP A 25 2.84 12.34 -2.15
N ILE A 26 1.72 11.63 -1.93
CA ILE A 26 0.69 12.01 -0.96
C ILE A 26 1.28 12.09 0.47
N ALA A 27 2.20 11.18 0.79
CA ALA A 27 2.88 11.15 2.08
C ALA A 27 3.78 12.39 2.27
N GLN A 28 4.51 12.80 1.23
CA GLN A 28 5.34 14.01 1.27
C GLN A 28 4.47 15.28 1.37
N GLU A 29 3.41 15.40 0.57
CA GLU A 29 2.52 16.56 0.58
C GLU A 29 1.81 16.77 1.92
N LEU A 30 1.35 15.67 2.55
CA LEU A 30 0.64 15.73 3.82
C LEU A 30 1.56 15.70 5.05
N GLY A 31 2.87 15.51 4.88
CA GLY A 31 3.82 15.36 5.98
C GLY A 31 3.59 14.09 6.81
N ILE A 32 3.11 13.02 6.20
CA ILE A 32 2.73 11.76 6.85
C ILE A 32 3.62 10.63 6.35
N THR A 33 3.80 9.57 7.14
CA THR A 33 4.56 8.40 6.68
C THR A 33 3.83 7.65 5.57
N TYR A 34 4.59 7.17 4.57
CA TYR A 34 4.09 6.29 3.50
C TYR A 34 3.28 5.10 4.06
N ALA A 35 3.75 4.48 5.14
CA ALA A 35 3.07 3.36 5.78
C ALA A 35 1.65 3.72 6.24
N THR A 36 1.46 4.94 6.74
CA THR A 36 0.14 5.43 7.17
C THR A 36 -0.76 5.66 5.98
N VAL A 37 -0.27 6.33 4.93
CA VAL A 37 -1.03 6.53 3.69
C VAL A 37 -1.43 5.18 3.08
N ASN A 38 -0.49 4.22 3.03
CA ASN A 38 -0.75 2.89 2.49
C ASN A 38 -1.75 2.09 3.34
N LYS A 39 -1.73 2.25 4.67
CA LYS A 39 -2.75 1.67 5.55
C LYS A 39 -4.15 2.20 5.24
N TYR A 40 -4.29 3.51 5.05
CA TYR A 40 -5.56 4.12 4.67
C TYR A 40 -5.98 3.76 3.25
N ALA A 41 -5.04 3.68 2.31
CA ALA A 41 -5.26 3.20 0.96
C ALA A 41 -5.88 1.79 0.95
N ASN A 42 -5.27 0.86 1.70
CA ASN A 42 -5.77 -0.51 1.82
C ASN A 42 -7.12 -0.59 2.54
N LYS A 43 -7.41 0.35 3.44
CA LYS A 43 -8.71 0.43 4.13
C LYS A 43 -9.82 0.91 3.19
N PHE A 44 -9.54 1.92 2.35
CA PHE A 44 -10.54 2.49 1.44
C PHE A 44 -10.71 1.69 0.15
N PHE A 45 -9.64 1.04 -0.32
CA PHE A 45 -9.59 0.30 -1.57
C PHE A 45 -9.08 -1.12 -1.31
N PRO A 46 -9.93 -2.03 -0.78
CA PRO A 46 -9.53 -3.38 -0.42
C PRO A 46 -9.08 -4.23 -1.63
N ASN A 47 -9.59 -3.92 -2.82
CA ASN A 47 -9.26 -4.59 -4.09
C ASN A 47 -8.09 -3.95 -4.84
N ARG A 48 -7.34 -3.02 -4.22
CA ARG A 48 -6.14 -2.43 -4.82
C ARG A 48 -5.08 -3.52 -5.06
N GLU A 49 -4.44 -3.51 -6.23
CA GLU A 49 -3.31 -4.40 -6.50
C GLU A 49 -2.21 -4.16 -5.48
N LYS A 50 -1.93 -5.20 -4.70
CA LYS A 50 -0.86 -5.16 -3.70
C LYS A 50 0.42 -5.62 -4.39
N SER A 51 1.50 -4.89 -4.16
CA SER A 51 2.84 -5.45 -4.41
C SER A 51 2.93 -6.78 -3.67
N LYS A 52 3.18 -7.87 -4.42
CA LYS A 52 3.41 -9.18 -3.84
C LYS A 52 4.69 -9.10 -3.03
N GLY A 53 4.55 -8.97 -1.72
CA GLY A 53 5.67 -8.99 -0.80
C GLY A 53 6.44 -10.30 -0.91
N GLY A 54 7.75 -10.25 -0.63
CA GLY A 54 8.64 -11.40 -0.66
C GLY A 54 9.73 -11.30 -1.73
N ARG A 55 10.80 -12.07 -1.54
CA ARG A 55 11.83 -12.22 -2.56
C ARG A 55 11.26 -13.11 -3.68
N PRO A 56 11.21 -12.65 -4.94
CA PRO A 56 10.77 -13.51 -6.02
C PRO A 56 11.74 -14.70 -6.13
N ALA A 57 11.27 -15.89 -5.81
CA ALA A 57 11.99 -17.12 -6.11
C ALA A 57 11.65 -17.51 -7.55
N VAL A 58 12.62 -17.40 -8.46
CA VAL A 58 12.47 -17.92 -9.82
C VAL A 58 12.63 -19.43 -9.74
N ILE A 59 11.51 -20.13 -9.50
CA ILE A 59 11.47 -21.59 -9.48
C ILE A 59 11.13 -22.05 -10.90
N THR A 60 12.12 -22.51 -11.64
CA THR A 60 11.91 -23.24 -12.90
C THR A 60 11.16 -24.55 -12.65
N ALA A 61 10.39 -25.01 -13.65
CA ALA A 61 9.61 -26.26 -13.56
C ALA A 61 10.47 -27.47 -13.15
N ARG A 62 11.74 -27.52 -13.59
CA ARG A 62 12.71 -28.57 -13.20
C ARG A 62 13.06 -28.53 -11.71
N THR A 63 13.32 -27.34 -11.17
CA THR A 63 13.73 -27.14 -9.76
C THR A 63 12.55 -27.24 -8.78
N LYS A 64 11.30 -27.11 -9.27
CA LYS A 64 10.09 -27.23 -8.44
C LYS A 64 9.95 -28.63 -7.81
N ASN A 65 10.37 -29.67 -8.51
CA ASN A 65 10.29 -31.07 -8.04
C ASN A 65 11.30 -31.39 -6.91
N TYR A 66 12.27 -30.51 -6.65
CA TYR A 66 13.31 -30.71 -5.64
C TYR A 66 13.07 -29.94 -4.33
N ILE A 67 12.01 -29.14 -4.28
CA ILE A 67 11.59 -28.42 -3.07
C ILE A 67 10.44 -29.23 -2.46
N LYS A 68 10.69 -29.87 -1.31
CA LYS A 68 9.72 -30.72 -0.58
C LYS A 68 9.28 -30.03 0.70
#